data_AF-A0A517QXM0-F1
#
_entry.id   AF-A0A517QXM0-F1
#
_cell.length_a   1.000
_cell.length_b   1.000
_cell.length_c   1.000
_cell.angle_alpha   90.00
_cell.angle_beta   90.00
_cell.angle_gamma   90.00
#
_symmetry.space_group_name_H-M   'P 1'
#
loop_
_entity.id
_entity.type
_entity.pdbx_description
1 polymer ?
#
loop_
_entity_poly.entity_id
_entity_poly.type
_entity_poly.pdbx_seq_one_letter_code
_entity_poly.pdbx_strand_id
1 'polypeptide(L)'
;MSVTTIATAGNTTVPACLAIRQLGYDLKFPSGDTCLCEAEGPLGRFIAEDPVTLLGLIKLRETRGEDWMASDAEIEAHSKLFADIESIRRGLDDSRAGRTRPIEEVEAELRQNFFESGGAV
;
A
#
# COMPACT_ATOMS: atom_id res chain seq x y z
N MET A 1 22.10 -1.23 14.08
CA MET A 1 21.11 -1.80 13.14
C MET A 1 20.73 -0.69 12.17
N SER A 2 20.93 -0.88 10.88
CA SER A 2 20.49 0.08 9.86
C SER A 2 18.98 -0.04 9.65
N VAL A 3 18.26 1.08 9.67
CA VAL A 3 16.83 1.13 9.35
C VAL A 3 16.68 1.00 7.82
N THR A 4 15.81 0.08 7.37
CA THR A 4 15.46 -0.05 5.95
C THR A 4 14.15 0.67 5.69
N THR A 5 14.15 1.63 4.75
CA THR A 5 12.95 2.34 4.31
C THR A 5 12.44 1.71 3.02
N ILE A 6 11.16 1.33 3.00
CA ILE A 6 10.45 0.83 1.82
C ILE A 6 9.25 1.76 1.60
N ALA A 7 9.14 2.33 0.40
CA ALA A 7 8.04 3.18 0.00
C ALA A 7 7.34 2.56 -1.22
N THR A 8 6.03 2.74 -1.33
CA THR A 8 5.26 2.30 -2.50
C THR A 8 5.68 3.10 -3.72
N ALA A 9 6.50 2.48 -4.56
CA ALA A 9 7.00 3.05 -5.81
C ALA A 9 7.21 1.92 -6.83
N GLY A 10 7.70 2.25 -8.03
CA GLY A 10 7.89 1.25 -9.09
C GLY A 10 8.79 0.06 -8.69
N ASN A 11 9.68 0.25 -7.70
CA ASN A 11 10.56 -0.80 -7.19
C ASN A 11 9.85 -1.83 -6.28
N THR A 12 8.66 -1.53 -5.73
CA THR A 12 7.89 -2.47 -4.90
C THR A 12 6.95 -3.38 -5.69
N THR A 13 6.64 -3.02 -6.93
CA THR A 13 5.68 -3.75 -7.78
C THR A 13 6.13 -5.17 -8.09
N VAL A 14 7.35 -5.36 -8.61
CA VAL A 14 7.86 -6.70 -8.95
C VAL A 14 8.04 -7.59 -7.72
N PRO A 15 8.63 -7.11 -6.60
CA PRO A 15 8.67 -7.86 -5.35
C PRO A 15 7.28 -8.34 -4.88
N ALA A 16 6.26 -7.50 -4.97
CA ALA A 16 4.90 -7.89 -4.59
C ALA A 16 4.36 -9.03 -5.48
N CYS A 17 4.55 -8.95 -6.81
CA CYS A 17 4.16 -10.03 -7.72
C CYS A 17 4.84 -11.37 -7.37
N LEU A 18 6.13 -11.33 -7.04
CA LEU A 18 6.89 -12.53 -6.66
C LEU A 18 6.39 -13.11 -5.33
N ALA A 19 6.14 -12.25 -4.35
CA ALA A 19 5.60 -12.65 -3.05
C ALA A 19 4.21 -13.30 -3.20
N ILE A 20 3.31 -12.71 -4.00
CA ILE A 20 1.97 -13.28 -4.27
C ILE A 20 2.08 -14.69 -4.83
N ARG A 21 2.95 -14.90 -5.83
CA ARG A 21 3.18 -16.24 -6.41
C ARG A 21 3.78 -17.22 -5.39
N GLN A 22 4.71 -16.74 -4.56
CA GLN A 22 5.31 -17.55 -3.49
C GLN A 22 4.26 -18.01 -2.45
N LEU A 23 3.21 -17.20 -2.22
CA LEU A 23 2.06 -17.57 -1.38
C LEU A 23 1.09 -18.56 -2.06
N GLY A 24 1.36 -18.98 -3.30
CA GLY A 24 0.55 -19.98 -4.01
C GLY A 24 -0.64 -19.41 -4.78
N TYR A 25 -0.63 -18.10 -5.05
CA TYR A 25 -1.67 -17.44 -5.84
C TYR A 25 -1.31 -17.36 -7.32
N ASP A 26 -2.31 -17.62 -8.18
CA ASP A 26 -2.24 -17.36 -9.60
C ASP A 26 -2.58 -15.88 -9.88
N LEU A 27 -1.54 -15.11 -10.20
CA LEU A 27 -1.62 -13.67 -10.44
C LEU A 27 -1.87 -13.37 -11.92
N LYS A 28 -2.98 -12.68 -12.20
CA LYS A 28 -3.44 -12.28 -13.53
C LYS A 28 -3.46 -10.77 -13.66
N PHE A 29 -3.10 -10.32 -14.86
CA PHE A 29 -3.25 -8.94 -15.31
C PHE A 29 -4.18 -8.97 -16.52
N PRO A 30 -5.51 -8.92 -16.30
CA PRO A 30 -6.49 -8.92 -17.37
C PRO A 30 -6.19 -7.81 -18.37
N SER A 31 -6.21 -8.15 -19.65
CA SER A 31 -6.15 -7.19 -20.74
C SER A 31 -7.57 -6.69 -21.02
N GLY A 32 -7.84 -5.39 -20.86
CA GLY A 32 -9.17 -4.81 -21.11
C GLY A 32 -9.36 -3.42 -20.47
N ASP A 33 -10.59 -2.93 -20.43
CA ASP A 33 -10.94 -1.60 -19.90
C ASP A 33 -10.78 -1.47 -18.37
N THR A 34 -10.61 -2.58 -17.66
CA THR A 34 -10.37 -2.60 -16.21
C THR A 34 -8.88 -2.78 -15.92
N CYS A 35 -8.25 -1.72 -15.43
CA CYS A 35 -6.85 -1.70 -14.98
C CYS A 35 -6.63 -2.40 -13.61
N LEU A 36 -7.37 -3.46 -13.30
CA LEU A 36 -7.28 -4.15 -12.01
C LEU A 36 -6.48 -5.45 -12.15
N CYS A 37 -5.58 -5.71 -11.22
CA CYS A 37 -4.90 -6.99 -11.07
C CYS A 37 -5.70 -7.95 -10.19
N GLU A 38 -5.59 -9.24 -10.47
CA GLU A 38 -6.34 -10.28 -9.77
C GLU A 38 -5.43 -11.41 -9.31
N ALA A 39 -5.68 -11.95 -8.12
CA ALA A 39 -5.01 -13.14 -7.60
C ALA A 39 -6.03 -14.15 -7.10
N GLU A 40 -5.93 -15.39 -7.56
CA GLU A 40 -6.77 -16.50 -7.12
C GLU A 40 -5.90 -17.59 -6.48
N GLY A 41 -6.32 -18.10 -5.32
CA GLY A 41 -5.51 -19.05 -4.58
C GLY A 41 -6.20 -19.61 -3.33
N PRO A 42 -5.43 -20.13 -2.36
CA PRO A 42 -5.96 -20.92 -1.25
C PRO A 42 -7.03 -20.23 -0.39
N LEU A 43 -6.96 -18.90 -0.24
CA LEU A 43 -7.90 -18.13 0.59
C LEU A 43 -8.97 -17.39 -0.24
N GLY A 44 -9.07 -17.68 -1.54
CA GLY A 44 -10.06 -17.09 -2.44
C GLY A 44 -9.46 -16.22 -3.54
N ARG A 45 -10.30 -15.31 -4.07
CA ARG A 45 -9.98 -14.39 -5.16
C ARG A 45 -9.92 -12.96 -4.66
N PHE A 46 -8.86 -12.25 -5.03
CA PHE A 46 -8.57 -10.88 -4.63
C PHE A 46 -8.41 -10.02 -5.87
N ILE A 47 -8.85 -8.76 -5.80
CA ILE A 47 -8.83 -7.80 -6.91
C ILE A 47 -8.39 -6.44 -6.37
N ALA A 48 -7.41 -5.80 -7.01
CA ALA A 48 -6.91 -4.49 -6.63
C ALA A 48 -6.32 -3.71 -7.81
N GLU A 49 -6.05 -2.42 -7.63
CA GLU A 49 -5.46 -1.56 -8.66
C GLU A 49 -3.99 -1.85 -8.97
N ASP A 50 -3.25 -2.43 -8.01
CA ASP A 50 -1.85 -2.75 -8.17
C ASP A 50 -1.41 -3.96 -7.31
N PRO A 51 -0.28 -4.61 -7.65
CA PRO A 51 0.21 -5.79 -6.94
C PRO A 51 0.52 -5.58 -5.46
N VAL A 52 0.92 -4.38 -5.02
CA VAL A 52 1.21 -4.10 -3.60
C VAL A 52 -0.09 -4.07 -2.81
N THR A 53 -1.11 -3.37 -3.33
CA THR A 53 -2.45 -3.36 -2.72
C THR A 53 -3.06 -4.78 -2.72
N LEU A 54 -2.88 -5.54 -3.81
CA LEU A 54 -3.35 -6.92 -3.90
C LEU A 54 -2.69 -7.83 -2.85
N LEU A 55 -1.37 -7.72 -2.66
CA LEU A 55 -0.65 -8.42 -1.59
C LEU A 55 -1.18 -8.00 -0.21
N GLY A 56 -1.50 -6.72 -0.02
CA GLY A 56 -2.12 -6.20 1.19
C GLY A 56 -3.46 -6.89 1.51
N LEU A 57 -4.34 -7.09 0.52
CA LEU A 57 -5.62 -7.78 0.72
C LEU A 57 -5.43 -9.25 1.10
N ILE A 58 -4.50 -9.95 0.45
CA ILE A 58 -4.15 -11.34 0.78
C ILE A 58 -3.65 -11.41 2.22
N LYS A 59 -2.72 -10.55 2.61
CA LYS A 59 -2.17 -10.51 3.96
C LYS A 59 -3.20 -10.12 5.02
N LEU A 60 -4.15 -9.25 4.69
CA LEU A 60 -5.28 -8.92 5.57
C LEU A 60 -6.12 -10.17 5.85
N ARG A 61 -6.44 -10.94 4.80
CA ARG A 61 -7.23 -12.17 4.92
C ARG A 61 -6.50 -13.27 5.68
N GLU A 62 -5.19 -13.40 5.50
CA GLU A 62 -4.33 -14.28 6.30
C GLU A 62 -4.29 -13.88 7.77
N THR A 63 -4.27 -12.57 8.06
CA THR A 63 -4.12 -12.05 9.43
C THR A 63 -5.42 -12.14 10.23
N ARG A 64 -6.56 -11.82 9.61
CA ARG A 64 -7.86 -11.77 10.30
C ARG A 64 -8.74 -13.01 10.09
N GLY A 65 -8.39 -13.91 9.18
CA GLY A 65 -9.21 -15.10 8.91
C GLY A 65 -10.52 -14.77 8.18
N GLU A 66 -11.55 -15.62 8.31
CA GLU A 66 -12.83 -15.46 7.60
C GLU A 66 -13.52 -14.13 7.96
N ASP A 67 -13.39 -13.71 9.23
CA ASP A 67 -13.95 -12.47 9.77
C ASP A 67 -13.02 -11.26 9.51
N TRP A 68 -12.49 -11.17 8.29
CA TRP A 68 -11.54 -10.12 7.92
C TRP A 68 -12.14 -8.72 7.93
N MET A 69 -13.46 -8.62 7.78
CA MET A 69 -14.17 -7.36 7.87
C MET A 69 -14.17 -6.86 9.31
N ALA A 70 -13.99 -5.55 9.50
CA ALA A 70 -14.23 -4.94 10.79
C ALA A 70 -15.74 -4.92 11.08
N SER A 71 -16.11 -5.22 12.32
CA SER A 71 -17.46 -5.02 12.83
C SER A 71 -17.77 -3.52 13.03
N ASP A 72 -19.06 -3.16 13.06
CA ASP A 72 -19.48 -1.77 13.30
C ASP A 72 -18.89 -1.20 14.61
N ALA A 73 -18.79 -2.02 15.65
CA ALA A 73 -18.20 -1.63 16.93
C ALA A 73 -16.69 -1.36 16.83
N GLU A 74 -15.95 -2.17 16.06
CA GLU A 74 -14.54 -1.92 15.76
C GLU A 74 -14.38 -0.63 14.94
N ILE A 75 -15.26 -0.39 13.96
CA ILE A 75 -15.24 0.83 13.14
C ILE A 75 -15.50 2.07 14.00
N GLU A 76 -16.52 2.04 14.85
CA GLU A 76 -16.88 3.16 15.73
C GLU A 76 -15.74 3.50 16.70
N ALA A 77 -15.15 2.49 17.33
CA ALA A 77 -13.99 2.64 18.21
C ALA A 77 -12.77 3.25 17.51
N HIS A 78 -12.69 3.15 16.18
CA HIS A 78 -11.57 3.63 15.37
C HIS A 78 -11.98 4.75 14.39
N SER A 79 -13.07 5.46 14.65
CA SER A 79 -13.56 6.58 13.83
C SER A 79 -12.49 7.65 13.55
N LYS A 80 -11.60 7.91 14.53
CA LYS A 80 -10.46 8.81 14.33
C LYS A 80 -9.44 8.27 13.32
N LEU A 81 -9.16 6.97 13.34
CA LEU A 81 -8.26 6.33 12.39
C LEU A 81 -8.79 6.47 10.96
N PHE A 82 -10.10 6.30 10.77
CA PHE A 82 -10.75 6.54 9.47
C PHE A 82 -10.59 7.98 9.01
N ALA A 83 -10.80 8.96 9.89
CA ALA A 83 -10.64 10.37 9.56
C ALA A 83 -9.19 10.71 9.14
N ASP A 84 -8.21 10.17 9.86
CA ASP A 84 -6.79 10.36 9.56
C ASP A 84 -6.42 9.73 8.19
N ILE A 85 -6.91 8.52 7.90
CA ILE A 85 -6.68 7.83 6.61
C ILE A 85 -7.30 8.62 5.44
N GLU A 86 -8.54 9.11 5.59
CA GLU A 86 -9.19 9.91 4.55
C GLU A 86 -8.45 11.25 4.31
N SER A 87 -7.91 11.86 5.36
CA SER A 87 -7.07 13.05 5.24
C SER A 87 -5.80 12.76 4.42
N ILE A 88 -5.16 11.61 4.65
CA ILE A 88 -3.99 11.17 3.87
C ILE A 88 -4.39 10.94 2.41
N ARG A 89 -5.49 10.22 2.15
CA ARG A 89 -5.94 9.92 0.78
C ARG A 89 -6.23 11.19 0.00
N ARG A 90 -6.95 12.14 0.62
CA ARG A 90 -7.22 13.44 0.01
C ARG A 90 -5.93 14.20 -0.33
N GLY A 91 -4.95 14.18 0.59
CA GLY A 91 -3.64 14.77 0.33
C GLY A 91 -2.94 14.16 -0.88
N LEU A 92 -2.96 12.83 -1.01
CA LEU A 92 -2.38 12.11 -2.16
C LEU A 92 -3.10 12.42 -3.48
N ASP A 93 -4.44 12.47 -3.47
CA ASP A 93 -5.23 12.84 -4.64
C ASP A 93 -4.94 14.28 -5.09
N ASP A 94 -4.75 15.19 -4.13
CA ASP A 94 -4.32 16.56 -4.40
C ASP A 94 -2.89 16.62 -4.95
N SER A 95 -1.96 15.80 -4.48
CA SER A 95 -0.60 15.71 -5.04
C SER A 95 -0.64 15.20 -6.49
N ARG A 96 -1.43 14.16 -6.75
CA ARG A 96 -1.63 13.61 -8.10
C ARG A 96 -2.28 14.61 -9.05
N ALA A 97 -3.15 15.48 -8.54
CA ALA A 97 -3.75 16.57 -9.29
C ALA A 97 -2.83 17.80 -9.44
N GLY A 98 -1.59 17.76 -8.95
CA GLY A 98 -0.64 18.89 -8.94
C GLY A 98 -1.05 20.04 -8.02
N ARG A 99 -1.97 19.80 -7.08
CA ARG A 99 -2.47 20.79 -6.10
C ARG A 99 -1.64 20.84 -4.82
N THR A 100 -0.74 19.88 -4.63
CA THR A 100 0.29 19.86 -3.57
C THR A 100 1.63 19.43 -4.15
N ARG A 101 2.72 19.63 -3.38
CA ARG A 101 4.10 19.39 -3.85
C ARG A 101 4.29 17.92 -4.28
N PRO A 102 4.99 17.66 -5.41
CA PRO A 102 5.31 16.31 -5.88
C PRO A 102 6.01 15.45 -4.82
N ILE A 103 5.76 14.14 -4.84
CA ILE A 103 6.36 13.22 -3.85
C ILE A 103 7.89 13.21 -3.98
N GLU A 104 8.43 13.45 -5.18
CA GLU A 104 9.87 13.56 -5.42
C GLU A 104 10.49 14.78 -4.71
N GLU A 105 9.75 15.89 -4.60
CA GLU A 105 10.19 17.06 -3.83
C GLU A 105 10.13 16.78 -2.33
N VAL A 106 9.11 16.04 -1.87
CA VAL A 106 9.00 15.61 -0.47
C VAL A 106 10.10 14.61 -0.12
N GLU A 107 10.40 13.65 -0.99
CA GLU A 107 11.51 12.71 -0.81
C GLU A 107 12.87 13.42 -0.83
N ALA A 108 13.05 14.42 -1.69
CA ALA A 108 14.26 15.24 -1.72
C ALA A 108 14.43 16.04 -0.43
N GLU A 109 13.36 16.69 0.07
CA GLU A 109 13.36 17.38 1.37
C GLU A 109 13.61 16.42 2.53
N LEU A 110 12.99 15.23 2.53
CA LEU A 110 13.21 14.23 3.57
C LEU A 110 14.66 13.75 3.56
N ARG A 111 15.26 13.53 2.39
CA ARG A 111 16.69 13.19 2.27
C ARG A 111 17.59 14.32 2.75
N GLN A 112 17.24 15.57 2.45
CA GLN A 112 18.04 16.74 2.81
C GLN A 112 17.95 17.04 4.32
N ASN A 113 16.75 16.99 4.90
CA ASN A 113 16.52 17.16 6.34
C ASN A 113 17.16 16.05 7.17
N PHE A 114 17.20 14.80 6.67
CA PHE A 114 17.92 13.70 7.34
C PHE A 114 19.45 13.92 7.34
N PHE A 115 19.98 14.60 6.32
CA PHE A 115 21.40 14.93 6.23
C PHE A 115 21.79 16.10 7.15
N GLU A 116 20.89 17.05 7.36
CA GLU A 116 21.14 18.23 8.19
C GLU A 116 20.92 18.00 9.71
N SER A 117 20.21 16.94 10.10
CA SER A 117 19.94 16.62 11.51
C SER A 117 20.94 15.65 12.18
N GLY A 118 22.05 15.30 11.50
CA GLY A 118 23.33 14.99 12.15
C GLY A 118 23.80 13.53 12.14
N GLY A 119 25.10 13.35 11.81
CA GLY A 119 25.83 12.11 12.02
C GLY A 119 27.26 12.13 11.49
N ALA A 120 28.10 13.03 12.04
CA ALA A 120 29.54 12.84 11.98
C ALA A 120 29.90 11.49 12.63
N VAL A 121 30.60 10.64 11.89
CA VAL A 121 31.37 9.51 12.42
C VAL A 121 32.78 10.02 12.72
#